data_AF-A0A5K0Z0W3-F1
#
_entry.id   AF-A0A5K0Z0W3-F1
#
_cell.length_a   1.000
_cell.length_b   1.000
_cell.length_c   1.000
_cell.angle_alpha   90.00
_cell.angle_beta   90.00
_cell.angle_gamma   90.00
#
_symmetry.space_group_name_H-M   'P 1'
#
loop_
_entity.id
_entity.type
_entity.pdbx_description
1 polymer ?
#
loop_
_entity_poly.entity_id
_entity_poly.type
_entity_poly.pdbx_seq_one_letter_code
_entity_poly.pdbx_strand_id
1 'polypeptide(L)'
;MDYLMKVGLSRKEVASIVYRFSPLLGYSIEGVLKPKLEFLVYIMDKPIKEVVEYPRYFSYSLEKRIKPRFWVVKRRDLQCSLREMLGKNDEDFAAEYLGISRMLVPPDS
;
A
#
# COMPACT_ATOMS: atom_id res chain seq x y z
N MET A 1 -17.64 -7.40 -7.21
CA MET A 1 -16.35 -7.76 -7.85
C MET A 1 -16.22 -7.27 -9.28
N ASP A 2 -17.31 -7.15 -10.03
CA ASP A 2 -17.30 -6.58 -11.40
C ASP A 2 -16.63 -5.22 -11.51
N TYR A 3 -16.69 -4.41 -10.45
CA TYR A 3 -15.97 -3.15 -10.36
C TYR A 3 -14.46 -3.33 -10.62
N LEU A 4 -13.80 -4.30 -9.98
CA LEU A 4 -12.37 -4.56 -10.17
C LEU A 4 -12.05 -4.97 -11.61
N MET A 5 -12.98 -5.66 -12.27
CA MET A 5 -12.83 -5.99 -13.69
C MET A 5 -13.00 -4.76 -14.59
N LYS A 6 -13.97 -3.89 -14.29
CA LYS A 6 -14.20 -2.63 -15.02
C LYS A 6 -12.99 -1.69 -14.97
N VAL A 7 -12.21 -1.71 -13.90
CA VAL A 7 -11.00 -0.89 -13.75
C VAL A 7 -9.74 -1.55 -14.30
N GLY A 8 -9.85 -2.70 -14.97
CA GLY A 8 -8.77 -3.29 -15.76
C GLY A 8 -8.14 -4.57 -15.22
N LEU A 9 -8.70 -5.19 -14.16
CA LEU A 9 -8.26 -6.51 -13.72
C LEU A 9 -8.99 -7.63 -14.46
N SER A 10 -8.28 -8.69 -14.83
CA SER A 10 -8.91 -9.89 -15.37
C SER A 10 -9.71 -10.65 -14.31
N ARG A 11 -10.67 -11.47 -14.74
CA ARG A 11 -11.41 -12.38 -13.85
C ARG A 11 -10.47 -13.27 -13.02
N LYS A 12 -9.37 -13.74 -13.63
CA LYS A 12 -8.36 -14.58 -12.96
C LYS A 12 -7.62 -13.81 -11.86
N GLU A 13 -7.23 -12.57 -12.12
CA GLU A 13 -6.61 -11.70 -11.12
C GLU A 13 -7.58 -11.41 -9.97
N VAL A 14 -8.84 -11.06 -10.27
CA VAL A 14 -9.86 -10.83 -9.23
C VAL A 14 -10.08 -12.08 -8.38
N ALA A 15 -10.17 -13.27 -9.00
CA ALA A 15 -10.29 -14.52 -8.27
C ALA A 15 -9.07 -14.78 -7.36
N SER A 16 -7.86 -14.47 -7.83
CA SER A 16 -6.63 -14.58 -7.04
C SER A 16 -6.64 -13.64 -5.83
N ILE A 17 -7.08 -12.39 -6.00
CA ILE A 17 -7.22 -11.43 -4.90
C ILE A 17 -8.20 -11.95 -3.85
N VAL A 18 -9.38 -12.42 -4.27
CA VAL A 18 -10.41 -12.93 -3.36
C VAL A 18 -9.93 -14.19 -2.62
N TYR A 19 -9.23 -15.09 -3.30
CA TYR A 19 -8.66 -16.28 -2.68
C TYR A 19 -7.63 -15.93 -1.59
N ARG A 20 -6.75 -14.96 -1.86
CA ARG A 20 -5.68 -14.55 -0.92
C ARG A 20 -6.17 -13.58 0.15
N PHE A 21 -7.30 -12.92 -0.07
CA PHE A 21 -7.85 -11.89 0.81
C PHE A 21 -9.38 -11.82 0.67
N SER A 22 -10.04 -12.82 1.25
CA SER A 22 -11.51 -12.93 1.27
C SER A 22 -12.25 -11.72 1.88
N PRO A 23 -11.70 -10.93 2.85
CA PRO A 23 -12.40 -9.76 3.37
C PRO A 23 -12.75 -8.70 2.33
N LEU A 24 -12.10 -8.71 1.16
CA LEU A 24 -12.41 -7.81 0.05
C LEU A 24 -13.90 -7.86 -0.35
N LEU A 25 -14.55 -9.02 -0.21
CA LEU A 25 -15.96 -9.22 -0.55
C LEU A 25 -16.90 -8.38 0.32
N GLY A 26 -16.50 -8.03 1.54
CA GLY A 26 -17.29 -7.20 2.45
C GLY A 26 -17.03 -5.70 2.31
N TYR A 27 -16.10 -5.28 1.46
CA TYR A 27 -15.75 -3.86 1.32
C TYR A 27 -16.67 -3.13 0.35
N SER A 28 -17.12 -1.94 0.75
CA SER A 28 -17.93 -1.08 -0.12
C SER A 28 -17.09 -0.55 -1.29
N ILE A 29 -17.71 -0.51 -2.47
CA ILE A 29 -17.04 0.00 -3.67
C ILE A 29 -16.73 1.49 -3.48
N GLU A 30 -17.75 2.31 -3.23
CA GLU A 30 -17.59 3.76 -3.12
C GLU A 30 -16.88 4.21 -1.85
N GLY A 31 -17.02 3.47 -0.74
CA GLY A 31 -16.42 3.86 0.54
C GLY A 31 -15.01 3.32 0.78
N VAL A 32 -14.62 2.23 0.11
CA VAL A 32 -13.32 1.57 0.36
C VAL A 32 -12.54 1.31 -0.91
N LEU A 33 -13.10 0.56 -1.87
CA LEU A 33 -12.31 0.08 -3.01
C LEU A 33 -11.89 1.22 -3.94
N LYS A 34 -12.86 2.04 -4.35
CA LYS A 34 -12.65 3.11 -5.32
C LYS A 34 -11.72 4.21 -4.80
N PRO A 35 -11.92 4.81 -3.61
CA PRO A 35 -11.01 5.85 -3.11
C PRO A 35 -9.56 5.36 -2.97
N LYS A 36 -9.37 4.09 -2.57
CA LYS A 36 -8.03 3.50 -2.44
C LYS A 36 -7.39 3.19 -3.78
N LEU A 37 -8.15 2.74 -4.78
CA LEU A 37 -7.62 2.51 -6.13
C LEU A 37 -7.31 3.82 -6.85
N GLU A 38 -8.15 4.83 -6.72
CA GLU A 38 -7.89 6.16 -7.27
C GLU A 38 -6.61 6.75 -6.66
N PHE A 39 -6.41 6.62 -5.35
CA PHE A 39 -5.16 7.05 -4.71
C PHE A 39 -3.95 6.28 -5.25
N LEU A 40 -4.07 4.96 -5.40
CA LEU A 40 -2.98 4.12 -5.93
C LEU A 40 -2.56 4.53 -7.35
N VAL A 41 -3.54 4.71 -8.24
CA VAL A 41 -3.26 4.96 -9.66
C VAL A 41 -2.89 6.41 -9.91
N TYR A 42 -3.65 7.37 -9.36
CA TYR A 42 -3.48 8.78 -9.73
C TYR A 42 -2.52 9.55 -8.83
N ILE A 43 -2.34 9.14 -7.56
CA ILE A 43 -1.49 9.86 -6.61
C ILE A 43 -0.17 9.12 -6.39
N MET A 44 -0.23 7.81 -6.20
CA MET A 44 0.98 6.99 -6.04
C MET A 44 1.65 6.66 -7.38
N ASP A 45 0.97 6.90 -8.50
CA ASP A 45 1.44 6.57 -9.85
C ASP A 45 1.89 5.11 -9.98
N LYS A 46 1.07 4.21 -9.40
CA LYS A 46 1.32 2.77 -9.39
C LYS A 46 0.31 2.04 -10.26
N PRO A 47 0.73 0.97 -10.96
CA PRO A 47 -0.18 0.18 -11.76
C PRO A 47 -1.21 -0.51 -10.87
N ILE A 48 -2.43 -0.67 -11.38
CA ILE A 48 -3.50 -1.37 -10.64
C ILE A 48 -3.11 -2.81 -10.26
N LYS A 49 -2.18 -3.43 -10.99
CA LYS A 49 -1.66 -4.77 -10.70
C LYS A 49 -0.99 -4.90 -9.34
N GLU A 50 -0.56 -3.80 -8.70
CA GLU A 50 -0.03 -3.83 -7.34
C GLU A 50 -1.02 -4.42 -6.32
N VAL A 51 -2.33 -4.23 -6.51
CA VAL A 51 -3.34 -4.85 -5.62
C VAL A 51 -3.54 -6.33 -5.85
N VAL A 52 -3.11 -6.86 -7.01
CA VAL A 52 -3.05 -8.31 -7.26
C VAL A 52 -1.92 -8.90 -6.44
N GLU A 53 -0.76 -8.24 -6.43
CA GLU A 53 0.41 -8.69 -5.66
C GLU A 53 0.22 -8.54 -4.15
N TYR A 54 -0.45 -7.48 -3.71
CA TYR A 54 -0.69 -7.19 -2.31
C TYR A 54 -2.14 -6.78 -1.98
N PRO A 55 -3.10 -7.73 -2.01
CA PRO A 55 -4.52 -7.47 -1.72
C PRO A 55 -4.81 -6.81 -0.37
N ARG A 56 -3.95 -7.07 0.63
CA ARG A 56 -4.04 -6.49 1.98
C ARG A 56 -4.01 -4.96 1.97
N TYR A 57 -3.56 -4.33 0.89
CA TYR A 57 -3.70 -2.89 0.63
C TYR A 57 -5.08 -2.35 1.06
N PHE A 58 -6.16 -3.05 0.69
CA PHE A 58 -7.52 -2.61 0.99
C PHE A 58 -7.89 -2.66 2.46
N SER A 59 -7.16 -3.38 3.31
CA SER A 59 -7.40 -3.41 4.76
C SER A 59 -6.86 -2.17 5.49
N TYR A 60 -5.88 -1.48 4.92
CA TYR A 60 -5.25 -0.35 5.58
C TYR A 60 -6.08 0.92 5.46
N SER A 61 -6.11 1.73 6.52
CA SER A 61 -6.77 3.04 6.47
C SER A 61 -6.09 3.95 5.44
N LEU A 62 -6.89 4.56 4.57
CA LEU A 62 -6.39 5.51 3.59
C LEU A 62 -5.75 6.73 4.27
N GLU A 63 -6.44 7.30 5.25
CA GLU A 63 -6.00 8.50 5.97
C GLU A 63 -4.94 8.21 7.03
N LYS A 64 -5.06 7.11 7.79
CA LYS A 64 -4.17 6.85 8.93
C LYS A 64 -2.90 6.08 8.57
N ARG A 65 -2.82 5.45 7.39
CA ARG A 65 -1.66 4.61 7.04
C ARG A 65 -1.17 4.80 5.61
N ILE A 66 -2.05 4.69 4.61
CA ILE A 66 -1.63 4.74 3.21
C ILE A 66 -1.05 6.12 2.85
N LYS A 67 -1.82 7.20 3.06
CA LYS A 67 -1.38 8.57 2.76
C LYS A 67 -0.13 8.99 3.56
N PRO A 68 -0.07 8.86 4.90
CA PRO A 68 1.10 9.29 5.66
C PRO A 68 2.40 8.60 5.20
N ARG A 69 2.35 7.28 4.97
CA ARG A 69 3.53 6.52 4.54
C ARG A 69 3.94 6.83 3.11
N PHE A 70 2.98 6.97 2.20
CA PHE A 70 3.27 7.39 0.83
C PHE A 70 4.02 8.73 0.79
N TRP A 71 3.55 9.74 1.54
CA TRP A 71 4.20 11.06 1.52
C TRP A 71 5.60 11.06 2.12
N VAL A 72 5.87 10.20 3.11
CA VAL A 72 7.22 10.01 3.65
C VAL A 72 8.18 9.45 2.59
N VAL A 73 7.74 8.42 1.86
CA VAL A 73 8.51 7.77 0.79
C VAL A 73 8.70 8.74 -0.39
N LYS A 74 7.63 9.41 -0.82
CA LYS A 74 7.64 10.35 -1.96
C LYS A 74 8.55 11.56 -1.71
N ARG A 75 8.56 12.13 -0.50
CA ARG A 75 9.43 13.28 -0.15
C ARG A 75 10.91 12.95 -0.18
N ARG A 76 11.28 11.67 -0.06
CA ARG A 76 12.65 11.19 -0.11
C ARG A 76 13.04 10.64 -1.48
N ASP A 77 12.15 10.76 -2.46
CA ASP A 77 12.29 10.21 -3.80
C ASP A 77 12.62 8.70 -3.81
N LEU A 78 12.10 7.98 -2.82
CA LEU A 78 12.28 6.54 -2.70
C LEU A 78 11.18 5.81 -3.46
N GLN A 79 11.53 4.64 -4.00
CA GLN A 79 10.57 3.70 -4.60
C GLN A 79 10.51 2.43 -3.76
N CYS A 80 9.30 1.96 -3.49
CA CYS A 80 9.05 0.68 -2.82
C CYS A 80 7.70 0.09 -3.25
N SER A 81 7.54 -1.21 -3.05
CA SER A 81 6.27 -1.93 -3.24
C SER A 81 5.25 -1.57 -2.15
N LEU A 82 3.97 -1.86 -2.41
CA LEU A 82 2.94 -1.70 -1.37
C LEU A 82 3.23 -2.53 -0.12
N ARG A 83 3.81 -3.73 -0.28
CA ARG A 83 4.14 -4.61 0.84
C ARG A 83 5.23 -4.00 1.72
N GLU A 84 6.30 -3.49 1.12
CA GLU A 84 7.40 -2.86 1.85
C GLU A 84 6.95 -1.60 2.58
N MET A 85 6.11 -0.79 1.93
CA MET A 85 5.62 0.45 2.52
C MET A 85 4.59 0.21 3.65
N LEU A 86 3.61 -0.67 3.43
CA LEU A 86 2.44 -0.80 4.29
C LEU A 86 2.49 -2.01 5.22
N GLY A 87 3.25 -3.03 4.87
CA GLY A 87 3.37 -4.27 5.64
C GLY A 87 4.22 -4.14 6.89
N LYS A 88 5.19 -3.21 6.90
CA LYS A 88 6.05 -2.92 8.06
C LYS A 88 5.26 -2.38 9.24
N ASN A 89 5.66 -2.67 10.47
CA ASN A 89 5.15 -1.95 11.64
C ASN A 89 5.63 -0.47 11.59
N ASP A 90 5.31 0.35 12.58
CA ASP A 90 5.69 1.77 12.57
C ASP A 90 7.18 1.97 12.84
N GLU A 91 7.80 1.14 13.68
CA GLU A 91 9.23 1.17 14.01
C GLU A 91 10.10 0.82 12.79
N ASP A 92 9.81 -0.30 12.14
CA ASP A 92 10.50 -0.76 10.93
C ASP A 92 10.35 0.26 9.79
N PHE A 93 9.15 0.82 9.63
CA PHE A 93 8.90 1.86 8.62
C PHE A 93 9.70 3.13 8.93
N ALA A 94 9.80 3.52 10.20
CA ALA A 94 10.58 4.68 10.63
C ALA A 94 12.08 4.48 10.44
N ALA A 95 12.61 3.32 10.84
CA ALA A 95 14.02 3.00 10.70
C ALA A 95 14.47 3.09 9.22
N GLU A 96 13.66 2.56 8.30
CA GLU A 96 14.01 2.51 6.89
C GLU A 96 13.71 3.81 6.14
N TYR A 97 12.57 4.44 6.39
CA TYR A 97 12.09 5.57 5.56
C TYR A 97 12.08 6.91 6.27
N LEU A 98 12.27 6.98 7.59
CA LEU A 98 12.40 8.27 8.29
C LEU A 98 13.86 8.69 8.49
N GLY A 99 14.83 7.83 8.17
CA GLY A 99 16.26 8.15 8.25
C GLY A 99 16.78 8.17 9.69
N ILE A 100 16.16 7.39 10.59
CA ILE A 100 16.71 7.17 11.93
C ILE A 100 17.82 6.11 11.82
N SER A 101 18.96 6.48 11.24
CA SER A 101 20.18 5.67 11.32
C SER A 101 21.42 6.54 11.18
N ARG A 102 21.97 6.94 12.35
CA ARG A 102 23.41 7.08 12.73
C ARG A 102 23.59 8.11 13.88
N MET A 103 22.95 7.91 15.04
CA MET A 103 23.33 8.62 16.28
C MET A 103 23.60 7.67 17.46
N LEU A 104 23.90 6.41 17.21
CA LEU A 104 24.44 5.49 18.21
C LEU A 104 25.68 4.79 17.64
N VAL A 105 26.70 5.57 17.30
CA VAL A 105 28.08 5.11 17.41
C VAL A 105 28.73 6.10 18.37
N PRO A 106 28.94 5.74 19.66
CA PRO A 106 29.83 6.54 20.50
C PRO A 106 31.20 6.53 19.81
N PRO A 107 31.92 7.66 19.74
CA PRO A 107 33.29 7.64 19.27
C PRO A 107 34.06 6.69 20.20
N ASP A 108 34.75 5.72 19.58
CA ASP A 108 35.66 4.81 20.28
C ASP A 108 36.54 5.64 21.24
N SER A 109 36.51 5.27 22.52
CA SER A 109 37.39 5.77 23.58
C SER A 109 38.36 4.67 23.97
#